data_AF-A0A4P9X9U2-F1
#
_entry.id   AF-A0A4P9X9U2-F1
#
_cell.length_a   1.000
_cell.length_b   1.000
_cell.length_c   1.000
_cell.angle_alpha   90.00
_cell.angle_beta   90.00
_cell.angle_gamma   90.00
#
_symmetry.space_group_name_H-M   'P 1'
#
loop_
_entity.id
_entity.type
_entity.pdbx_description
1 polymer ?
#
loop_
_entity_poly.entity_id
_entity_poly.type
_entity_poly.pdbx_seq_one_letter_code
_entity_poly.pdbx_strand_id
1 'polypeptide(L)'
;MPPTSQRVHHLPTGCAIPTLQLLATRRGRCGEWNNCFGLICATLGYPVRYILDLSDHVWLEIGRPSEARWMHVDACEATCDTPLLYYAGWKKPSMSYCWAIDRHAVVDVSARYIDLQDRDVVQRRAAALPVNERIPFLYAVNAPLQRTMGATQRRAMLHRLVEEQRALAIAASHPLDQRPPLPGRQTGSRSWRLERGELG
;
A
#
# COMPACT_ATOMS: atom_id res chain seq x y z
N MET A 1 -29.34 23.97 -35.98
CA MET A 1 -29.01 22.63 -35.44
C MET A 1 -29.35 22.64 -33.95
N PRO A 2 -30.12 21.67 -33.43
CA PRO A 2 -30.37 21.59 -32.00
C PRO A 2 -29.07 21.14 -31.29
N PRO A 3 -28.79 21.62 -30.07
CA PRO A 3 -27.63 21.15 -29.32
C PRO A 3 -27.81 19.66 -29.04
N THR A 4 -26.85 18.84 -29.48
CA THR A 4 -26.74 17.44 -29.09
C THR A 4 -26.71 17.36 -27.57
N SER A 5 -27.76 16.78 -26.98
CA SER A 5 -27.81 16.40 -25.57
C SER A 5 -26.55 15.62 -25.22
N GLN A 6 -25.68 16.23 -24.41
CA GLN A 6 -24.47 15.58 -23.94
C GLN A 6 -24.89 14.50 -22.95
N ARG A 7 -24.69 13.21 -23.29
CA ARG A 7 -24.94 12.11 -22.36
C ARG A 7 -23.94 12.20 -21.22
N VAL A 8 -24.45 12.43 -20.01
CA VAL A 8 -23.67 12.33 -18.78
C VAL A 8 -23.63 10.86 -18.36
N HIS A 9 -22.43 10.30 -18.29
CA HIS A 9 -22.21 8.94 -17.79
C HIS A 9 -21.72 9.00 -16.33
N HIS A 10 -22.48 8.44 -15.40
CA HIS A 10 -22.05 8.29 -14.02
C HIS A 10 -21.27 6.98 -13.86
N LEU A 11 -20.04 7.08 -13.37
CA LEU A 11 -19.21 5.94 -12.97
C LEU A 11 -19.09 6.00 -11.45
N PRO A 12 -19.72 5.08 -10.70
CA PRO A 12 -19.47 4.98 -9.27
C PRO A 12 -17.99 4.64 -9.03
N THR A 13 -17.41 5.18 -7.97
CA THR A 13 -15.99 5.00 -7.59
C THR A 13 -15.86 4.80 -6.08
N GLY A 14 -14.81 4.12 -5.64
CA GLY A 14 -14.45 3.99 -4.21
C GLY A 14 -15.29 2.98 -3.42
N CYS A 15 -15.40 3.17 -2.10
CA CYS A 15 -16.07 2.25 -1.16
C CYS A 15 -17.57 2.01 -1.42
N ALA A 16 -18.18 2.76 -2.34
CA ALA A 16 -19.56 2.58 -2.76
C ALA A 16 -19.77 1.35 -3.68
N ILE A 17 -18.70 0.76 -4.22
CA ILE A 17 -18.77 -0.47 -5.02
C ILE A 17 -18.35 -1.64 -4.14
N PRO A 18 -19.26 -2.56 -3.78
CA PRO A 18 -18.90 -3.82 -3.15
C PRO A 18 -17.82 -4.53 -3.99
N THR A 19 -16.78 -5.06 -3.35
CA THR A 19 -15.65 -5.70 -4.05
C THR A 19 -16.10 -6.79 -5.03
N LEU A 20 -17.20 -7.50 -4.73
CA LEU A 20 -17.79 -8.50 -5.63
C LEU A 20 -18.30 -7.91 -6.95
N GLN A 21 -18.81 -6.67 -6.95
CA GLN A 21 -19.24 -6.00 -8.19
C GLN A 21 -18.07 -5.70 -9.12
N LEU A 22 -16.84 -5.58 -8.61
CA LEU A 22 -15.65 -5.34 -9.43
C LEU A 22 -15.33 -6.52 -10.37
N LEU A 23 -15.73 -7.73 -9.99
CA LEU A 23 -15.63 -8.93 -10.85
C LEU A 23 -16.50 -8.82 -12.10
N ALA A 24 -17.63 -8.10 -11.99
CA ALA A 24 -18.54 -7.84 -13.08
C ALA A 24 -18.14 -6.60 -13.89
N THR A 25 -17.80 -5.49 -13.23
CA THR A 25 -17.48 -4.22 -13.91
C THR A 25 -16.12 -4.24 -14.60
N ARG A 26 -15.13 -4.98 -14.05
CA ARG A 26 -13.78 -5.18 -14.61
C ARG A 26 -13.08 -3.89 -15.01
N ARG A 27 -13.36 -2.80 -14.30
CA ARG A 27 -12.81 -1.46 -14.56
C ARG A 27 -12.77 -0.64 -13.29
N GLY A 28 -11.83 0.30 -13.24
CA GLY A 28 -11.67 1.27 -12.16
C GLY A 28 -10.25 1.84 -12.13
N ARG A 29 -9.88 2.48 -11.03
CA ARG A 29 -8.55 3.04 -10.75
C ARG A 29 -7.79 2.12 -9.78
N CYS A 30 -6.63 2.56 -9.29
CA CYS A 30 -5.77 1.75 -8.42
C CYS A 30 -6.52 1.11 -7.24
N GLY A 31 -7.50 1.80 -6.64
CA GLY A 31 -8.34 1.27 -5.57
C GLY A 31 -9.18 0.06 -6.01
N GLU A 32 -9.94 0.18 -7.10
CA GLU A 32 -10.75 -0.93 -7.62
C GLU A 32 -9.88 -2.10 -8.09
N TRP A 33 -8.75 -1.83 -8.76
CA TRP A 33 -7.82 -2.87 -9.21
C TRP A 33 -7.27 -3.67 -8.04
N ASN A 34 -6.74 -2.99 -7.01
CA ASN A 34 -6.17 -3.67 -5.84
C ASN A 34 -7.24 -4.30 -4.95
N ASN A 35 -8.44 -3.73 -4.83
CA ASN A 35 -9.54 -4.39 -4.11
C ASN A 35 -9.96 -5.70 -4.80
N CYS A 36 -10.12 -5.68 -6.13
CA CYS A 36 -10.49 -6.87 -6.90
C CYS A 36 -9.40 -7.95 -6.85
N PHE A 37 -8.13 -7.57 -7.05
CA PHE A 37 -7.01 -8.50 -6.99
C PHE A 37 -6.81 -9.08 -5.59
N GLY A 38 -6.95 -8.25 -4.55
CA GLY A 38 -6.85 -8.69 -3.16
C GLY A 38 -7.92 -9.72 -2.79
N LEU A 39 -9.15 -9.55 -3.30
CA LEU A 39 -10.21 -10.56 -3.18
C LEU A 39 -9.77 -11.89 -3.82
N ILE A 40 -9.24 -11.85 -5.05
CA ILE A 40 -8.78 -13.06 -5.74
C ILE A 40 -7.68 -13.76 -4.93
N CYS A 41 -6.66 -13.05 -4.48
CA CYS A 41 -5.59 -13.62 -3.64
C CYS A 41 -6.13 -14.24 -2.35
N ALA A 42 -7.06 -13.56 -1.67
CA ALA A 42 -7.67 -14.08 -0.45
C ALA A 42 -8.50 -15.35 -0.72
N THR A 43 -9.23 -15.42 -1.83
CA THR A 43 -10.00 -16.63 -2.21
C THR A 43 -9.11 -17.83 -2.53
N LEU A 44 -7.89 -17.58 -3.02
CA LEU A 44 -6.87 -18.60 -3.24
C LEU A 44 -6.13 -19.01 -1.95
N GLY A 45 -6.48 -18.42 -0.81
CA GLY A 45 -5.90 -18.76 0.50
C GLY A 45 -4.61 -18.02 0.84
N TYR A 46 -4.20 -17.02 0.06
CA TYR A 46 -3.05 -16.20 0.42
C TYR A 46 -3.39 -15.23 1.56
N PRO A 47 -2.46 -14.99 2.51
CA PRO A 47 -2.57 -13.84 3.40
C PRO A 47 -2.46 -12.55 2.59
N VAL A 48 -3.41 -11.63 2.77
CA VAL A 48 -3.45 -10.35 2.05
C VAL A 48 -3.52 -9.21 3.06
N ARG A 49 -2.74 -8.16 2.79
CA ARG A 49 -2.82 -6.86 3.45
C ARG A 49 -3.12 -5.79 2.42
N TYR A 50 -3.99 -4.87 2.78
CA TYR A 50 -4.22 -3.64 2.03
C TYR A 50 -3.19 -2.61 2.48
N ILE A 51 -2.48 -2.01 1.52
CA ILE A 51 -1.50 -0.98 1.82
C ILE A 51 -2.07 0.38 1.45
N LEU A 52 -2.15 1.26 2.45
CA LEU A 52 -2.56 2.64 2.32
C LEU A 52 -1.33 3.54 2.38
N ASP A 53 -0.96 4.14 1.26
CA ASP A 53 -0.04 5.26 1.21
C ASP A 53 -0.84 6.57 1.31
N LEU A 54 -0.50 7.38 2.32
CA LEU A 54 -1.20 8.64 2.59
C LEU A 54 -1.09 9.67 1.46
N SER A 55 -0.21 9.46 0.49
CA SER A 55 -0.07 10.33 -0.69
C SER A 55 -0.96 9.91 -1.87
N ASP A 56 -2.14 9.35 -1.60
CA ASP A 56 -3.16 8.98 -2.61
C ASP A 56 -2.70 7.84 -3.54
N HIS A 57 -2.21 6.74 -2.96
CA HIS A 57 -2.03 5.48 -3.69
C HIS A 57 -2.26 4.28 -2.77
N VAL A 58 -2.66 3.16 -3.37
CA VAL A 58 -2.99 1.95 -2.63
C VAL A 58 -2.54 0.74 -3.42
N TRP A 59 -2.06 -0.27 -2.71
CA TRP A 59 -1.60 -1.53 -3.29
C TRP A 59 -1.78 -2.65 -2.26
N LEU A 60 -1.18 -3.81 -2.49
CA LEU A 60 -1.31 -4.97 -1.62
C LEU A 60 0.04 -5.50 -1.14
N GLU A 61 -0.01 -6.19 0.00
CA GLU A 61 1.03 -7.14 0.35
C GLU A 61 0.45 -8.54 0.40
N ILE A 62 1.15 -9.47 -0.23
CA ILE A 62 0.81 -10.89 -0.22
C ILE A 62 1.83 -11.61 0.67
N GLY A 63 1.33 -12.30 1.68
CA GLY A 63 2.15 -13.08 2.59
C GLY A 63 2.73 -14.29 1.88
N ARG A 64 4.02 -14.53 2.05
CA ARG A 64 4.72 -15.74 1.59
C ARG A 64 5.14 -16.57 2.81
N PRO A 65 4.28 -17.50 3.30
CA PRO A 65 4.55 -18.24 4.52
C PRO A 65 5.87 -19.02 4.48
N SER A 66 6.23 -19.56 3.31
CA SER A 66 7.49 -20.29 3.10
C SER A 66 8.74 -19.43 3.26
N GLU A 67 8.63 -18.11 3.12
CA GLU A 67 9.74 -17.15 3.21
C GLU A 67 9.60 -16.23 4.44
N ALA A 68 8.59 -16.48 5.29
CA ALA A 68 8.28 -15.68 6.47
C ALA A 68 8.22 -14.15 6.22
N ARG A 69 7.87 -13.72 4.99
CA ARG A 69 7.88 -12.32 4.59
C ARG A 69 6.61 -11.88 3.87
N TRP A 70 6.43 -10.57 3.80
CA TRP A 70 5.41 -9.91 2.98
C TRP A 70 6.03 -9.45 1.67
N MET A 71 5.34 -9.72 0.57
CA MET A 71 5.75 -9.35 -0.77
C MET A 71 4.85 -8.23 -1.28
N HIS A 72 5.45 -7.14 -1.74
CA HIS A 72 4.75 -6.05 -2.41
C HIS A 72 4.06 -6.54 -3.68
N VAL A 73 2.81 -6.15 -3.90
CA VAL A 73 2.07 -6.38 -5.15
C VAL A 73 1.22 -5.16 -5.50
N ASP A 74 1.36 -4.65 -6.71
CA ASP A 74 0.46 -3.63 -7.26
C ASP A 74 -0.16 -4.14 -8.57
N ALA A 75 -1.45 -4.45 -8.49
CA ALA A 75 -2.21 -4.96 -9.63
C ALA A 75 -2.41 -3.88 -10.71
N CYS A 76 -2.41 -2.59 -10.34
CA CYS A 76 -2.55 -1.49 -11.29
C CYS A 76 -1.30 -1.34 -12.17
N GLU A 77 -0.14 -1.71 -11.64
CA GLU A 77 1.16 -1.53 -12.28
C GLU A 77 1.78 -2.86 -12.74
N ALA A 78 1.04 -3.96 -12.65
CA ALA A 78 1.50 -5.32 -12.97
C ALA A 78 2.86 -5.66 -12.32
N THR A 79 3.10 -5.17 -11.12
CA THR A 79 4.40 -5.22 -10.47
C THR A 79 4.35 -6.03 -9.18
N CYS A 80 5.39 -6.84 -8.97
CA CYS A 80 5.56 -7.68 -7.80
C CYS A 80 6.96 -7.48 -7.21
N ASP A 81 7.07 -7.54 -5.89
CA ASP A 81 8.32 -7.47 -5.11
C ASP A 81 9.23 -6.26 -5.42
N THR A 82 8.63 -5.15 -5.82
CA THR A 82 9.31 -3.88 -6.15
C THR A 82 8.83 -2.75 -5.24
N PRO A 83 9.08 -2.82 -3.92
CA PRO A 83 8.46 -1.90 -2.97
C PRO A 83 8.94 -0.44 -3.12
N LEU A 84 10.12 -0.20 -3.69
CA LEU A 84 10.59 1.16 -3.93
C LEU A 84 10.09 1.78 -5.24
N LEU A 85 9.18 1.13 -5.97
CA LEU A 85 8.63 1.64 -7.23
C LEU A 85 8.13 3.07 -7.08
N TYR A 86 7.44 3.38 -5.98
CA TYR A 86 6.80 4.67 -5.78
C TYR A 86 7.78 5.77 -5.37
N TYR A 87 8.59 5.49 -4.35
CA TYR A 87 9.49 6.49 -3.78
C TYR A 87 10.73 6.70 -4.65
N ALA A 88 11.39 5.63 -5.10
CA ALA A 88 12.61 5.73 -5.90
C ALA A 88 12.33 5.74 -7.42
N GLY A 89 11.37 4.94 -7.89
CA GLY A 89 10.99 4.90 -9.31
C GLY A 89 10.21 6.15 -9.70
N TRP A 90 8.98 6.31 -9.20
CA TRP A 90 8.12 7.45 -9.56
C TRP A 90 8.54 8.76 -8.92
N LYS A 91 9.46 8.73 -7.94
CA LYS A 91 9.93 9.89 -7.19
C LYS A 91 8.78 10.65 -6.55
N LYS A 92 7.81 9.90 -6.02
CA LYS A 92 6.56 10.46 -5.49
C LYS A 92 6.87 11.40 -4.30
N PRO A 93 6.66 12.72 -4.44
CA PRO A 93 7.29 13.71 -3.56
C PRO A 93 6.65 13.81 -2.17
N SER A 94 5.41 13.34 -2.01
CA SER A 94 4.60 13.54 -0.82
C SER A 94 4.42 12.29 0.05
N MET A 95 5.14 11.21 -0.24
CA MET A 95 5.10 10.00 0.60
C MET A 95 5.56 10.30 2.03
N SER A 96 4.83 9.77 3.00
CA SER A 96 5.10 9.95 4.44
C SER A 96 4.89 8.66 5.21
N TYR A 97 3.69 8.10 5.17
CA TYR A 97 3.32 6.85 5.82
C TYR A 97 2.72 5.85 4.81
N CYS A 98 3.15 4.60 4.93
CA CYS A 98 2.50 3.44 4.32
C CYS A 98 2.01 2.52 5.43
N TRP A 99 0.69 2.33 5.52
CA TRP A 99 0.03 1.49 6.52
C TRP A 99 -0.40 0.17 5.90
N ALA A 100 0.08 -0.93 6.44
CA ALA A 100 -0.42 -2.25 6.09
C ALA A 100 -1.59 -2.63 7.00
N ILE A 101 -2.71 -3.02 6.39
CA ILE A 101 -3.97 -3.30 7.08
C ILE A 101 -4.43 -4.71 6.72
N ASP A 102 -4.59 -5.55 7.73
CA ASP A 102 -5.29 -6.83 7.62
C ASP A 102 -6.29 -7.03 8.77
N ARG A 103 -6.92 -8.21 8.80
CA ARG A 103 -7.92 -8.58 9.81
C ARG A 103 -7.38 -8.69 11.24
N HIS A 104 -6.07 -8.65 11.44
CA HIS A 104 -5.40 -8.86 12.73
C HIS A 104 -4.61 -7.63 13.18
N ALA A 105 -4.08 -6.83 12.25
CA ALA A 105 -3.24 -5.69 12.56
C ALA A 105 -3.27 -4.57 11.52
N VAL A 106 -2.99 -3.38 12.03
CA VAL A 106 -2.44 -2.24 11.30
C VAL A 106 -0.97 -2.08 11.67
N VAL A 107 -0.09 -2.02 10.68
CA VAL A 107 1.38 -1.95 10.84
C VAL A 107 1.94 -0.79 10.02
N ASP A 108 2.85 -0.01 10.61
CA ASP A 108 3.66 0.95 9.85
C ASP A 108 4.71 0.20 9.03
N VAL A 109 4.53 0.10 7.72
CA VAL A 109 5.45 -0.56 6.80
C VAL A 109 6.27 0.45 5.97
N SER A 110 6.27 1.72 6.35
CA SER A 110 6.91 2.81 5.60
C SER A 110 8.38 2.53 5.27
N ALA A 111 9.13 1.90 6.18
CA ALA A 111 10.53 1.54 5.97
C ALA A 111 10.78 0.61 4.77
N ARG A 112 9.74 -0.11 4.31
CA ARG A 112 9.80 -0.96 3.12
C ARG A 112 9.71 -0.16 1.83
N TYR A 113 8.98 0.95 1.85
CA TYR A 113 8.54 1.71 0.67
C TYR A 113 9.20 3.07 0.53
N ILE A 114 9.75 3.62 1.61
CA ILE A 114 10.24 5.00 1.70
C ILE A 114 11.61 4.97 2.38
N ASP A 115 12.54 5.80 1.90
CA ASP A 115 13.77 6.07 2.64
C ASP A 115 13.48 6.94 3.86
N LEU A 116 13.63 6.35 5.05
CA LEU A 116 13.38 7.03 6.32
C LEU A 116 14.56 7.90 6.78
N GLN A 117 15.66 7.92 6.03
CA GLN A 117 16.80 8.81 6.26
C GLN A 117 16.68 10.14 5.49
N ASP A 118 15.78 10.21 4.50
CA ASP A 118 15.44 11.44 3.80
C ASP A 118 14.84 12.47 4.78
N ARG A 119 15.50 13.63 4.88
CA ARG A 119 15.10 14.71 5.79
C ARG A 119 13.68 15.21 5.51
N ASP A 120 13.28 15.28 4.25
CA ASP A 120 11.95 15.76 3.89
C ASP A 120 10.89 14.73 4.28
N VAL A 121 11.19 13.42 4.14
CA VAL A 121 10.33 12.34 4.65
C VAL A 121 10.18 12.45 6.17
N VAL A 122 11.27 12.64 6.90
CA VAL A 122 11.24 12.79 8.37
C VAL A 122 10.35 13.97 8.77
N GLN A 123 10.49 15.12 8.11
CA GLN A 123 9.64 16.29 8.37
C GLN A 123 8.17 16.03 8.05
N ARG A 124 7.86 15.45 6.87
CA ARG A 124 6.47 15.11 6.49
C ARG A 124 5.83 14.14 7.49
N ARG A 125 6.58 13.15 7.99
CA ARG A 125 6.09 12.18 8.97
C ARG A 125 5.81 12.83 10.32
N ALA A 126 6.70 13.70 10.79
CA ALA A 126 6.50 14.45 12.03
C ALA A 126 5.28 15.38 11.94
N ALA A 127 5.05 16.00 10.79
CA ALA A 127 3.88 16.85 10.54
C ALA A 127 2.56 16.07 10.39
N ALA A 128 2.61 14.87 9.79
CA ALA A 128 1.40 14.08 9.54
C ALA A 128 0.92 13.31 10.78
N LEU A 129 1.83 12.65 11.51
CA LEU A 129 1.53 11.92 12.74
C LEU A 129 2.83 11.72 13.54
N PRO A 130 3.12 12.50 14.58
CA PRO A 130 4.37 12.40 15.31
C PRO A 130 4.45 11.09 16.13
N VAL A 131 5.66 10.64 16.47
CA VAL A 131 5.91 9.32 17.08
C VAL A 131 5.14 9.10 18.38
N ASN A 132 5.03 10.13 19.22
CA ASN A 132 4.32 10.10 20.50
C ASN A 132 2.81 9.89 20.34
N GLU A 133 2.23 10.24 19.19
CA GLU A 133 0.81 10.01 18.86
C GLU A 133 0.61 8.73 18.05
N ARG A 134 1.58 8.40 17.19
CA ARG A 134 1.54 7.21 16.35
C ARG A 134 1.45 5.91 17.14
N ILE A 135 2.28 5.77 18.18
CA ILE A 135 2.31 4.55 19.01
C ILE A 135 0.96 4.31 19.71
N PRO A 136 0.39 5.27 20.48
CA PRO A 136 -0.90 5.05 21.10
C PRO A 136 -2.03 4.88 20.08
N PHE A 137 -1.98 5.55 18.93
CA PHE A 137 -2.93 5.32 17.82
C PHE A 137 -2.91 3.86 17.34
N LEU A 138 -1.73 3.33 17.00
CA LEU A 138 -1.59 1.94 16.55
C LEU A 138 -2.05 0.95 17.62
N TYR A 139 -1.74 1.21 18.90
CA TYR A 139 -2.22 0.38 19.99
C TYR A 139 -3.74 0.40 20.09
N ALA A 140 -4.36 1.58 20.04
CA ALA A 140 -5.80 1.75 20.13
C ALA A 140 -6.56 1.05 18.99
N VAL A 141 -6.00 1.08 17.76
CA VAL A 141 -6.58 0.39 16.60
C VAL A 141 -6.38 -1.12 16.68
N ASN A 142 -5.21 -1.58 17.13
CA ASN A 142 -4.87 -3.01 17.14
C ASN A 142 -5.48 -3.79 18.31
N ALA A 143 -5.65 -3.17 19.48
CA ALA A 143 -6.21 -3.81 20.65
C ALA A 143 -7.58 -4.49 20.40
N PRO A 144 -8.58 -3.84 19.76
CA PRO A 144 -9.85 -4.51 19.45
C PRO A 144 -9.71 -5.61 18.40
N LEU A 145 -8.86 -5.45 17.37
CA LEU A 145 -8.64 -6.46 16.33
C LEU A 145 -8.09 -7.78 16.89
N GLN A 146 -7.32 -7.68 17.97
CA GLN A 146 -6.62 -8.81 18.58
C GLN A 146 -7.36 -9.40 19.78
N ARG A 147 -8.48 -8.79 20.21
CA ARG A 147 -9.17 -9.13 21.47
C ARG A 147 -9.71 -10.56 21.46
N THR A 148 -10.29 -11.00 20.34
CA THR A 148 -10.91 -12.32 20.20
C THR A 148 -9.94 -13.39 19.71
N MET A 149 -8.65 -13.07 19.53
CA MET A 149 -7.68 -14.02 19.01
C MET A 149 -7.30 -15.08 20.07
N GLY A 150 -7.33 -16.35 19.67
CA GLY A 150 -6.85 -17.47 20.49
C GLY A 150 -5.33 -17.43 20.69
N ALA A 151 -4.83 -18.12 21.72
CA ALA A 151 -3.41 -18.09 22.09
C ALA A 151 -2.47 -18.52 20.95
N THR A 152 -2.79 -19.59 20.21
CA THR A 152 -1.99 -20.08 19.08
C THR A 152 -1.94 -19.06 17.95
N GLN A 153 -3.07 -18.44 17.60
CA GLN A 153 -3.14 -17.41 16.56
C GLN A 153 -2.36 -16.16 16.95
N ARG A 154 -2.49 -15.73 18.22
CA ARG A 154 -1.73 -14.60 18.77
C ARG A 154 -0.22 -14.87 18.73
N ARG A 155 0.23 -16.06 19.11
CA ARG A 155 1.65 -16.45 19.03
C ARG A 155 2.18 -16.42 17.60
N ALA A 156 1.45 -17.00 16.64
CA ALA A 156 1.84 -16.99 15.24
C ALA A 156 1.88 -15.57 14.65
N MET A 157 0.93 -14.72 15.04
CA MET A 157 0.92 -13.30 14.68
C MET A 157 2.16 -12.56 15.24
N LEU A 158 2.43 -12.69 16.54
CA LEU A 158 3.58 -12.04 17.18
C LEU A 158 4.90 -12.48 16.56
N HIS A 159 5.06 -13.77 16.25
CA HIS A 159 6.24 -14.27 15.54
C HIS A 159 6.43 -13.57 14.19
N ARG A 160 5.36 -13.49 13.37
CA ARG A 160 5.42 -12.77 12.08
C ARG A 160 5.73 -11.29 12.24
N LEU A 161 5.19 -10.64 13.26
CA LEU A 161 5.49 -9.23 13.56
C LEU A 161 6.96 -9.04 13.93
N VAL A 162 7.55 -9.94 14.75
CA VAL A 162 8.98 -9.84 15.10
C VAL A 162 9.86 -9.96 13.85
N GLU A 163 9.61 -10.94 12.98
CA GLU A 163 10.36 -11.10 11.73
C GLU A 163 10.16 -9.91 10.78
N GLU A 164 8.94 -9.38 10.70
CA GLU A 164 8.64 -8.17 9.93
C GLU A 164 9.40 -6.95 10.47
N GLN A 165 9.43 -6.73 11.79
CA GLN A 165 10.16 -5.61 12.39
C GLN A 165 11.67 -5.72 12.12
N ARG A 166 12.23 -6.93 12.11
CA ARG A 166 13.63 -7.15 11.70
C ARG A 166 13.85 -6.77 10.24
N ALA A 167 13.00 -7.24 9.33
CA ALA A 167 13.09 -6.92 7.91
C ALA A 167 12.92 -5.41 7.64
N LEU A 168 12.01 -4.75 8.35
CA LEU A 168 11.80 -3.30 8.25
C LEU A 168 12.99 -2.50 8.79
N ALA A 169 13.61 -2.95 9.88
CA ALA A 169 14.83 -2.32 10.38
C ALA A 169 15.98 -2.43 9.36
N ILE A 170 16.16 -3.59 8.74
CA ILE A 170 17.15 -3.80 7.68
C ILE A 170 16.86 -2.89 6.48
N ALA A 171 15.58 -2.78 6.07
CA ALA A 171 15.17 -1.94 4.96
C ALA A 171 15.42 -0.44 5.23
N ALA A 172 15.16 0.03 6.46
CA ALA A 172 15.42 1.40 6.88
C ALA A 172 16.92 1.76 6.92
N SER A 173 17.79 0.75 7.08
CA SER A 173 19.24 0.93 7.11
C SER A 173 19.93 0.77 5.76
N HIS A 174 19.25 0.26 4.72
CA HIS A 174 19.84 0.01 3.41
C HIS A 174 19.81 1.26 2.52
N PRO A 175 20.98 1.77 2.09
CA PRO A 175 21.06 2.90 1.17
C PRO A 175 20.35 2.64 -0.18
N LEU A 176 19.73 3.66 -0.74
CA LEU A 176 19.04 3.58 -2.04
C LEU A 176 19.99 3.52 -3.23
N ASP A 177 21.16 4.13 -3.11
CA ASP A 177 22.19 4.26 -4.16
C ASP A 177 22.78 2.90 -4.58
N GLN A 178 22.64 1.87 -3.75
CA GLN A 178 23.07 0.50 -4.02
C GLN A 178 22.02 -0.32 -4.80
N ARG A 179 20.86 0.25 -5.16
CA ARG A 179 19.78 -0.47 -5.83
C ARG A 179 19.75 -0.15 -7.33
N PRO A 180 19.32 -1.11 -8.17
CA PRO A 180 19.16 -0.86 -9.59
C PRO A 180 18.14 0.27 -9.84
N PRO A 181 18.31 1.04 -10.93
CA PRO A 181 17.36 2.10 -11.27
C PRO A 181 15.97 1.49 -11.49
N LEU A 182 14.96 2.15 -10.92
CA LEU A 182 13.56 1.79 -11.08
C LEU A 182 12.90 2.74 -12.08
N PRO A 183 11.92 2.26 -12.86
CA PRO A 183 11.25 3.11 -13.84
C PRO A 183 10.29 4.10 -13.17
N GLY A 184 10.09 5.24 -13.81
CA GLY A 184 8.94 6.11 -13.59
C GLY A 184 7.61 5.41 -13.91
N ARG A 185 6.50 6.10 -13.67
CA ARG A 185 5.17 5.55 -13.94
C ARG A 185 5.00 5.25 -15.42
N GLN A 186 4.52 4.04 -15.71
CA GLN A 186 4.25 3.58 -17.07
C GLN A 186 2.77 3.62 -17.41
N THR A 187 1.90 3.60 -16.41
CA THR A 187 0.44 3.61 -16.54
C THR A 187 -0.15 5.03 -16.49
N GLY A 188 -1.40 5.18 -16.96
CA GLY A 188 -2.08 6.47 -17.05
C GLY A 188 -1.65 7.34 -18.25
N SER A 189 -2.39 8.43 -18.48
CA SER A 189 -2.10 9.33 -19.60
C SER A 189 -0.75 10.02 -19.43
N ARG A 190 -0.10 10.38 -20.55
CA ARG A 190 1.18 11.10 -20.51
C ARG A 190 1.07 12.45 -19.79
N SER A 191 -0.03 13.18 -20.00
CA SER A 191 -0.28 14.47 -19.30
C SER A 191 -0.36 14.29 -17.79
N TRP A 192 -1.10 13.27 -17.33
CA TRP A 192 -1.22 12.95 -15.90
C TRP A 192 0.13 12.62 -15.26
N ARG A 193 0.96 11.83 -15.95
CA ARG A 193 2.30 11.49 -15.47
C ARG A 193 3.25 12.70 -15.44
N LEU A 194 3.16 13.57 -16.44
CA LEU A 194 3.93 14.82 -16.53
C LEU A 194 3.60 15.76 -15.38
N GLU A 195 2.31 16.01 -15.13
CA GLU A 195 1.82 16.90 -14.06
C GLU A 195 2.31 16.46 -12.67
N ARG A 196 2.56 15.16 -12.49
CA ARG A 196 3.01 14.57 -11.24
C ARG A 196 4.52 14.37 -11.15
N GLY A 197 5.26 14.66 -12.22
CA GLY A 197 6.71 14.45 -12.27
C GLY A 197 7.15 12.97 -12.31
N GLU A 198 6.25 12.05 -12.68
CA GLU A 198 6.46 10.60 -12.56
C GLU A 198 6.96 9.97 -13.87
N LEU A 199 7.58 10.73 -14.80
CA LEU A 199 8.06 10.20 -16.09
C LEU A 199 9.45 9.56 -16.06
N GLY A 200 10.26 9.86 -15.03
CA GLY A 200 11.70 9.59 -14.99
C GLY A 200 12.05 8.20 -14.49
#